data_AF-W2RSR1-F1
#
_entry.id   AF-W2RSR1-F1
#
_cell.length_a   1.000
_cell.length_b   1.000
_cell.length_c   1.000
_cell.angle_alpha   90.00
_cell.angle_beta   90.00
_cell.angle_gamma   90.00
#
_symmetry.space_group_name_H-M   'P 1'
#
loop_
_entity.id
_entity.type
_entity.pdbx_description
1 polymer ?
#
loop_
_entity_poly.entity_id
_entity_poly.type
_entity_poly.pdbx_seq_one_letter_code
_entity_poly.pdbx_strand_id
1 'polypeptide(L)'
;MTFPTLMPRSTRPGVPMVPEPQRVPTHIEWAAFYPEIERLYVHERRKLRYVMQYMEREHGLKATTQMYKKRFTKWGFHKNSRQSVVATPAPRQSREKGISARAKRSSHTCLCSLPASLRLNSHDRLMLTFLTNVKTWSAAFFEMVQTDVAAQAYCQQRVQTDWPSPERTKDISLSIKLVADLLSRGEGTMAGRMARKAFLLVEEILALDGPALMWNLLEIMHYMVVLHHEQLFQMLVTHLLALVKNRVPETHPLPTMLCGLREIVISFVDAASSPDSATSTTTSSSPSSSCYTESIDVTGPGHYSPLSQTLSPLIHRAWTLNAEILFERFDPGLFELYFCIQWDTCTIGPPKSIISAAHQWFKQIEAQHLYSTGAEACGGLYRFDIHSIGRESTLEPLSTLTMASPLPEEYEMLRDNSIAALRKYGRAIFDTGVHPNGDTTALLRILAGLVKAEFLDEWPSVSEGIDAAGPMARRVQRVHASNVACAIKTLIDINPTYAEDDLAAFSDAVESMRSVVTLMEYGYGEVNPAVVREMWLLQDALLAADQHLEARQIERSALSRLEKYIEDIPVDTA
;
A
#
# COMPACT_ATOMS: atom_id res chain seq x y z
N MET A 1 -46.99 -32.34 42.00
CA MET A 1 -47.64 -31.02 42.06
C MET A 1 -47.14 -30.22 40.87
N THR A 2 -47.95 -30.18 39.81
CA THR A 2 -47.59 -29.70 38.48
C THR A 2 -48.48 -28.50 38.16
N PHE A 3 -47.84 -27.37 37.86
CA PHE A 3 -48.47 -26.07 37.65
C PHE A 3 -49.35 -26.04 36.39
N PRO A 4 -50.39 -25.18 36.36
CA PRO A 4 -51.54 -25.36 35.47
C PRO A 4 -51.38 -24.72 34.09
N THR A 5 -52.08 -25.38 33.17
CA THR A 5 -52.45 -25.05 31.80
C THR A 5 -53.12 -23.69 31.64
N LEU A 6 -52.63 -22.86 30.71
CA LEU A 6 -53.34 -21.69 30.19
C LEU A 6 -53.81 -21.96 28.75
N MET A 7 -55.09 -21.73 28.52
CA MET A 7 -55.82 -21.76 27.24
C MET A 7 -56.87 -20.62 27.29
N PRO A 8 -57.50 -20.16 26.18
CA PRO A 8 -56.96 -19.30 25.11
C PRO A 8 -57.91 -18.11 24.72
N ARG A 9 -57.54 -17.35 23.66
CA ARG A 9 -58.31 -16.37 22.83
C ARG A 9 -58.45 -14.95 23.41
N SER A 10 -58.50 -13.85 22.63
CA SER A 10 -59.10 -13.62 21.31
C SER A 10 -58.54 -12.37 20.59
N THR A 11 -58.14 -12.55 19.33
CA THR A 11 -58.44 -11.76 18.12
C THR A 11 -58.50 -10.21 18.19
N ARG A 12 -57.62 -9.54 17.42
CA ARG A 12 -57.93 -8.25 16.78
C ARG A 12 -57.52 -8.29 15.29
N PRO A 13 -58.33 -7.74 14.37
CA PRO A 13 -58.22 -7.96 12.92
C PRO A 13 -57.36 -6.89 12.25
N GLY A 14 -56.52 -7.33 11.33
CA GLY A 14 -55.68 -6.48 10.49
C GLY A 14 -54.65 -7.34 9.80
N VAL A 15 -55.06 -8.09 8.79
CA VAL A 15 -54.19 -8.96 7.98
C VAL A 15 -53.29 -8.08 7.11
N PRO A 16 -51.95 -8.12 7.27
CA PRO A 16 -51.05 -7.87 6.15
C PRO A 16 -51.05 -9.13 5.28
N MET A 17 -51.33 -8.91 4.01
CA MET A 17 -51.30 -9.89 2.92
C MET A 17 -50.13 -10.89 3.08
N VAL A 18 -50.46 -12.17 3.25
CA VAL A 18 -49.49 -13.27 3.18
C VAL A 18 -48.79 -13.18 1.81
N PRO A 19 -47.45 -13.09 1.74
CA PRO A 19 -46.75 -13.17 0.47
C PRO A 19 -47.04 -14.52 -0.16
N GLU A 20 -47.59 -14.49 -1.37
CA GLU A 20 -47.82 -15.64 -2.21
C GLU A 20 -46.56 -16.54 -2.24
N PRO A 21 -46.67 -17.86 -2.02
CA PRO A 21 -45.51 -18.74 -1.93
C PRO A 21 -44.69 -18.66 -3.23
N GLN A 22 -43.50 -18.08 -3.13
CA GLN A 22 -42.58 -17.92 -4.26
C GLN A 22 -42.28 -19.29 -4.86
N ARG A 23 -42.78 -19.52 -6.07
CA ARG A 23 -42.59 -20.76 -6.83
C ARG A 23 -41.10 -20.97 -7.07
N VAL A 24 -40.49 -21.92 -6.34
CA VAL A 24 -39.06 -22.22 -6.45
C VAL A 24 -38.80 -22.88 -7.81
N PRO A 25 -37.91 -22.34 -8.67
CA PRO A 25 -37.72 -22.90 -9.99
C PRO A 25 -37.14 -24.32 -9.97
N THR A 26 -37.79 -25.20 -10.71
CA THR A 26 -37.56 -26.65 -10.79
C THR A 26 -36.29 -26.96 -11.57
N HIS A 27 -35.66 -28.13 -11.36
CA HIS A 27 -34.42 -28.51 -12.07
C HIS A 27 -34.55 -28.48 -13.60
N ILE A 28 -35.72 -28.79 -14.14
CA ILE A 28 -36.01 -28.79 -15.59
C ILE A 28 -36.00 -27.36 -16.15
N GLU A 29 -36.56 -26.40 -15.42
CA GLU A 29 -36.59 -24.98 -15.80
C GLU A 29 -35.17 -24.41 -15.85
N TRP A 30 -34.32 -24.73 -14.87
CA TRP A 30 -32.91 -24.33 -14.89
C TRP A 30 -32.13 -24.90 -16.07
N ALA A 31 -32.45 -26.12 -16.51
CA ALA A 31 -31.78 -26.72 -17.67
C ALA A 31 -32.19 -26.03 -18.98
N ALA A 32 -33.46 -25.61 -19.10
CA ALA A 32 -33.94 -24.87 -20.26
C ALA A 32 -33.27 -23.50 -20.40
N PHE A 33 -32.95 -22.85 -19.28
CA PHE A 33 -32.31 -21.52 -19.25
C PHE A 33 -30.78 -21.56 -19.23
N TYR A 34 -30.16 -22.74 -19.20
CA TYR A 34 -28.71 -22.88 -19.18
C TYR A 34 -28.00 -22.11 -20.31
N PRO A 35 -28.40 -22.23 -21.59
CA PRO A 35 -27.68 -21.59 -22.70
C PRO A 35 -27.70 -20.06 -22.61
N GLU A 36 -28.82 -19.51 -22.14
CA GLU A 36 -29.02 -18.07 -22.02
C GLU A 36 -28.20 -17.48 -20.86
N ILE A 37 -28.20 -18.18 -19.72
CA ILE A 37 -27.39 -17.82 -18.57
C ILE A 37 -25.90 -17.95 -18.89
N GLU A 38 -25.49 -18.99 -19.62
CA GLU A 38 -24.11 -19.18 -20.09
C GLU A 38 -23.69 -18.05 -21.05
N ARG A 39 -24.56 -17.64 -21.97
CA ARG A 39 -24.33 -16.49 -22.84
C ARG A 39 -24.09 -15.22 -22.03
N LEU A 40 -25.00 -14.87 -21.13
CA LEU A 40 -24.92 -13.61 -20.37
C LEU A 40 -23.76 -13.60 -19.36
N TYR A 41 -23.55 -14.72 -18.65
CA TYR A 41 -22.59 -14.80 -17.57
C TYR A 41 -21.17 -15.11 -18.04
N VAL A 42 -21.01 -16.06 -18.98
CA VAL A 42 -19.69 -16.52 -19.45
C VAL A 42 -19.25 -15.75 -20.69
N HIS A 43 -20.10 -15.61 -21.70
CA HIS A 43 -19.71 -15.02 -22.99
C HIS A 43 -19.73 -13.49 -22.94
N GLU A 44 -20.79 -12.90 -22.41
CA GLU A 44 -20.98 -11.44 -22.31
C GLU A 44 -20.43 -10.83 -21.00
N ARG A 45 -19.89 -11.68 -20.10
CA ARG A 45 -19.24 -11.29 -18.83
C ARG A 45 -20.10 -10.38 -17.93
N ARG A 46 -21.43 -10.51 -17.97
CA ARG A 46 -22.33 -9.69 -17.16
C ARG A 46 -22.26 -10.08 -15.68
N LYS A 47 -22.35 -9.08 -14.78
CA LYS A 47 -22.39 -9.32 -13.32
C LYS A 47 -23.62 -10.14 -12.93
N LEU A 48 -23.52 -11.00 -11.91
CA LEU A 48 -24.63 -11.86 -11.45
C LEU A 48 -25.92 -11.08 -11.17
N ARG A 49 -25.82 -9.87 -10.59
CA ARG A 49 -26.99 -8.99 -10.35
C ARG A 49 -27.74 -8.66 -11.64
N TYR A 50 -27.02 -8.42 -12.74
CA TYR A 50 -27.60 -8.15 -14.05
C TYR A 50 -28.24 -9.40 -14.63
N VAL A 51 -27.55 -10.56 -14.56
CA VAL A 51 -28.10 -11.84 -15.05
C VAL A 51 -29.41 -12.18 -14.33
N MET A 52 -29.47 -12.01 -13.00
CA MET A 52 -30.69 -12.23 -12.23
C MET A 52 -31.84 -11.31 -12.67
N GLN A 53 -31.55 -10.01 -12.82
CA GLN A 53 -32.56 -9.03 -13.24
C GLN A 53 -33.05 -9.28 -14.68
N TYR A 54 -32.15 -9.69 -15.57
CA TYR A 54 -32.46 -10.05 -16.94
C TYR A 54 -33.34 -11.31 -17.00
N MET A 55 -32.94 -12.38 -16.31
CA MET A 55 -33.70 -13.63 -16.28
C MET A 55 -35.07 -13.48 -15.61
N GLU A 56 -35.19 -12.60 -14.62
CA GLU A 56 -36.48 -12.25 -14.02
C GLU A 56 -37.38 -11.45 -14.98
N ARG A 57 -36.82 -10.48 -15.72
CA ARG A 57 -37.57 -9.63 -16.65
C ARG A 57 -38.01 -10.35 -17.92
N GLU A 58 -37.08 -11.05 -18.58
CA GLU A 58 -37.30 -11.63 -19.91
C GLU A 58 -37.85 -13.04 -19.86
N HIS A 59 -37.56 -13.79 -18.79
CA HIS A 59 -37.92 -15.20 -18.67
C HIS A 59 -38.75 -15.52 -17.42
N GLY A 60 -39.07 -14.52 -16.58
CA GLY A 60 -39.87 -14.70 -15.36
C GLY A 60 -39.21 -15.56 -14.29
N LEU A 61 -37.91 -15.86 -14.42
CA LEU A 61 -37.18 -16.78 -13.54
C LEU A 61 -36.82 -16.08 -12.22
N LYS A 62 -37.75 -16.08 -11.27
CA LYS A 62 -37.55 -15.54 -9.92
C LYS A 62 -36.79 -16.53 -9.05
N ALA A 63 -35.48 -16.31 -8.88
CA ALA A 63 -34.63 -17.13 -8.04
C ALA A 63 -33.67 -16.28 -7.19
N THR A 64 -33.29 -16.78 -6.02
CA THR A 64 -32.38 -16.08 -5.11
C THR A 64 -30.93 -16.15 -5.59
N THR A 65 -30.10 -15.20 -5.14
CA THR A 65 -28.66 -15.15 -5.45
C THR A 65 -27.95 -16.46 -5.10
N GLN A 66 -28.35 -17.11 -4.00
CA GLN A 66 -27.78 -18.39 -3.57
C GLN A 66 -28.11 -19.53 -4.54
N MET A 67 -29.31 -19.55 -5.13
CA MET A 67 -29.69 -20.56 -6.12
C MET A 67 -28.84 -20.44 -7.40
N TYR A 68 -28.64 -19.22 -7.91
CA TYR A 68 -27.76 -18.98 -9.05
C TYR A 68 -26.31 -19.39 -8.75
N LYS A 69 -25.78 -19.01 -7.59
CA LYS A 69 -24.42 -19.42 -7.17
C LYS A 69 -24.28 -20.95 -7.13
N LYS A 70 -25.25 -21.66 -6.53
CA LYS A 70 -25.26 -23.13 -6.48
C LYS A 70 -25.31 -23.75 -7.88
N ARG A 71 -26.06 -23.16 -8.81
CA ARG A 71 -26.13 -23.59 -10.21
C ARG A 71 -24.81 -23.34 -10.95
N PHE A 72 -24.19 -22.18 -10.73
CA PHE A 72 -22.91 -21.82 -11.36
C PHE A 72 -21.79 -22.75 -10.92
N THR A 73 -21.74 -23.09 -9.62
CA THR A 73 -20.81 -24.12 -9.13
C THR A 73 -21.08 -25.49 -9.77
N LYS A 74 -22.35 -25.89 -9.89
CA LYS A 74 -22.72 -27.17 -10.53
C LYS A 74 -22.37 -27.21 -12.03
N TRP A 75 -22.47 -26.08 -12.72
CA TRP A 75 -22.21 -25.92 -14.14
C TRP A 75 -20.75 -25.58 -14.47
N GLY A 76 -19.90 -25.41 -13.46
CA GLY A 76 -18.49 -25.04 -13.67
C GLY A 76 -18.32 -23.61 -14.19
N PHE A 77 -19.27 -22.71 -13.93
CA PHE A 77 -19.10 -21.29 -14.24
C PHE A 77 -18.14 -20.67 -13.23
N HIS A 78 -16.94 -20.32 -13.70
CA HIS A 78 -15.92 -19.69 -12.88
C HIS A 78 -16.26 -18.20 -12.72
N LYS A 79 -16.08 -17.64 -11.52
CA LYS A 79 -16.31 -16.21 -11.25
C LYS A 79 -15.38 -15.39 -12.13
N ASN A 80 -15.92 -14.77 -13.19
CA ASN A 80 -15.26 -13.91 -14.17
C ASN A 80 -13.74 -13.75 -13.97
N SER A 81 -13.02 -14.81 -14.31
CA SER A 81 -11.58 -14.74 -14.53
C SER A 81 -11.42 -14.16 -15.93
N ARG A 82 -10.63 -13.08 -16.06
CA ARG A 82 -10.21 -12.57 -17.37
C ARG A 82 -9.31 -13.64 -18.01
N GLN A 83 -9.88 -14.64 -18.70
CA GLN A 83 -9.13 -15.46 -19.66
C GLN A 83 -9.05 -14.66 -20.97
N SER A 84 -7.86 -14.27 -21.42
CA SER A 84 -6.81 -15.10 -22.03
C SER A 84 -7.37 -15.82 -23.27
N VAL A 85 -7.21 -15.16 -24.41
CA VAL A 85 -7.60 -15.64 -25.73
C VAL A 85 -6.57 -16.68 -26.16
N VAL A 86 -6.97 -17.95 -26.21
CA VAL A 86 -6.20 -19.02 -26.84
C VAL A 86 -6.70 -19.20 -28.28
N ALA A 87 -5.71 -19.35 -29.16
CA ALA A 87 -5.80 -19.51 -30.60
C ALA A 87 -6.63 -20.71 -31.07
N THR A 88 -7.26 -20.53 -32.22
CA THR A 88 -7.94 -21.53 -33.03
C THR A 88 -6.93 -22.45 -33.76
N PRO A 89 -7.16 -23.78 -33.87
CA PRO A 89 -6.31 -24.69 -34.62
C PRO A 89 -6.83 -24.94 -36.05
N ALA A 90 -5.92 -25.03 -37.02
CA ALA A 90 -6.17 -25.54 -38.38
C ALA A 90 -4.86 -26.14 -38.97
N PRO A 91 -4.88 -26.97 -40.03
CA PRO A 91 -4.51 -28.38 -39.93
C PRO A 91 -3.19 -28.77 -40.62
N ARG A 92 -2.74 -29.98 -40.25
CA ARG A 92 -1.54 -30.69 -40.73
C ARG A 92 -1.51 -30.88 -42.25
N GLN A 93 -0.35 -30.65 -42.86
CA GLN A 93 0.13 -31.39 -44.03
C GLN A 93 1.61 -31.75 -43.91
N SER A 94 1.95 -32.87 -44.53
CA SER A 94 3.10 -33.74 -44.38
C SER A 94 4.17 -33.57 -45.48
N ARG A 95 5.39 -34.06 -45.21
CA ARG A 95 6.57 -34.38 -46.08
C ARG A 95 7.68 -33.32 -46.11
N GLU A 96 8.98 -33.64 -46.26
CA GLU A 96 9.84 -34.80 -45.98
C GLU A 96 11.31 -34.28 -46.08
N LYS A 97 12.21 -34.84 -45.25
CA LYS A 97 13.67 -35.03 -45.44
C LYS A 97 14.65 -33.85 -45.63
N GLY A 98 15.74 -33.84 -44.84
CA GLY A 98 17.01 -33.23 -45.25
C GLY A 98 17.96 -32.69 -44.15
N ILE A 99 18.65 -33.59 -43.44
CA ILE A 99 20.08 -33.54 -43.00
C ILE A 99 20.71 -32.20 -42.50
N SER A 100 21.17 -32.28 -41.23
CA SER A 100 22.40 -31.71 -40.61
C SER A 100 22.42 -30.32 -39.94
N ALA A 101 22.75 -30.39 -38.65
CA ALA A 101 23.61 -29.51 -37.85
C ALA A 101 23.31 -28.00 -37.77
N ARG A 102 22.83 -27.57 -36.59
CA ARG A 102 23.51 -26.64 -35.66
C ARG A 102 22.54 -26.24 -34.56
N ALA A 103 22.64 -26.91 -33.42
CA ALA A 103 21.87 -26.56 -32.22
C ALA A 103 22.31 -25.19 -31.69
N LYS A 104 21.48 -24.15 -31.89
CA LYS A 104 21.50 -22.95 -31.07
C LYS A 104 20.44 -23.12 -29.97
N ARG A 105 20.91 -23.57 -28.80
CA ARG A 105 20.14 -23.55 -27.55
C ARG A 105 19.86 -22.09 -27.19
N SER A 106 18.59 -21.69 -27.23
CA SER A 106 18.07 -20.58 -26.44
C SER A 106 17.86 -21.13 -25.03
N SER A 107 18.58 -20.55 -24.08
CA SER A 107 18.66 -20.95 -22.68
C SER A 107 17.40 -20.54 -21.93
N HIS A 108 16.54 -21.52 -21.62
CA HIS A 108 15.63 -21.42 -20.49
C HIS A 108 16.44 -21.51 -19.20
N THR A 109 16.50 -20.41 -18.46
CA THR A 109 17.12 -20.31 -17.14
C THR A 109 16.32 -21.13 -16.13
N CYS A 110 16.62 -22.41 -16.03
CA CYS A 110 16.29 -23.26 -14.90
C CYS A 110 17.39 -23.07 -13.85
N LEU A 111 17.15 -22.25 -12.83
CA LEU A 111 18.08 -22.04 -11.71
C LEU A 111 17.64 -22.88 -10.51
N CYS A 112 18.05 -24.14 -10.52
CA CYS A 112 18.20 -24.95 -9.31
C CYS A 112 19.53 -25.69 -9.38
N SER A 113 20.63 -24.96 -9.17
CA SER A 113 21.88 -25.49 -8.65
C SER A 113 22.84 -24.33 -8.37
N LEU A 114 22.88 -23.86 -7.13
CA LEU A 114 23.96 -23.00 -6.64
C LEU A 114 25.31 -23.73 -6.83
N PRO A 115 26.41 -23.03 -7.14
CA PRO A 115 27.74 -23.64 -7.17
C PRO A 115 28.08 -24.30 -5.83
N ALA A 116 28.62 -25.52 -5.87
CA ALA A 116 28.97 -26.31 -4.69
C ALA A 116 30.06 -25.69 -3.77
N SER A 117 30.58 -24.50 -4.12
CA SER A 117 31.66 -23.80 -3.42
C SER A 117 31.20 -22.92 -2.26
N LEU A 118 29.89 -22.66 -2.10
CA LEU A 118 29.35 -21.88 -0.98
C LEU A 118 28.55 -22.81 -0.05
N ARG A 119 29.22 -23.40 0.95
CA ARG A 119 28.55 -24.12 2.04
C ARG A 119 27.86 -23.13 2.97
N LEU A 120 26.77 -22.52 2.49
CA LEU A 120 25.90 -21.66 3.29
C LEU A 120 25.17 -22.53 4.31
N ASN A 121 25.07 -22.04 5.54
CA ASN A 121 24.25 -22.68 6.57
C ASN A 121 22.75 -22.60 6.17
N SER A 122 21.88 -23.34 6.86
CA SER A 122 20.45 -23.37 6.50
C SER A 122 19.80 -21.99 6.56
N HIS A 123 20.21 -21.15 7.52
CA HIS A 123 19.69 -19.82 7.74
C HIS A 123 20.08 -18.85 6.60
N ASP A 124 21.36 -18.83 6.23
CA ASP A 124 21.89 -18.04 5.11
C ASP A 124 21.21 -18.42 3.78
N ARG A 125 20.88 -19.70 3.59
CA ARG A 125 20.15 -20.18 2.41
C ARG A 125 18.73 -19.60 2.37
N LEU A 126 18.04 -19.52 3.50
CA LEU A 126 16.70 -18.91 3.58
C LEU A 126 16.78 -17.41 3.31
N MET A 127 17.73 -16.71 3.91
CA MET A 127 17.98 -15.28 3.67
C MET A 127 18.28 -15.00 2.19
N LEU A 128 19.17 -15.79 1.58
CA LEU A 128 19.52 -15.65 0.17
C LEU A 128 18.32 -15.94 -0.75
N THR A 129 17.52 -16.95 -0.40
CA THR A 129 16.30 -17.28 -1.14
C THR A 129 15.32 -16.11 -1.09
N PHE A 130 15.11 -15.53 0.08
CA PHE A 130 14.26 -14.35 0.26
C PHE A 130 14.72 -13.17 -0.61
N LEU A 131 16.00 -12.78 -0.50
CA LEU A 131 16.56 -11.66 -1.28
C LEU A 131 16.52 -11.91 -2.79
N THR A 132 16.80 -13.15 -3.21
CA THR A 132 16.77 -13.52 -4.64
C THR A 132 15.36 -13.41 -5.20
N ASN A 133 14.33 -13.86 -4.47
CA ASN A 133 12.95 -13.78 -4.94
C ASN A 133 12.47 -12.32 -5.09
N VAL A 134 12.83 -11.44 -4.14
CA VAL A 134 12.56 -9.99 -4.24
C VAL A 134 13.22 -9.44 -5.50
N LYS A 135 14.53 -9.67 -5.68
CA LYS A 135 15.28 -9.19 -6.85
C LYS A 135 14.70 -9.70 -8.18
N THR A 136 14.46 -11.01 -8.28
CA THR A 136 13.97 -11.64 -9.50
C THR A 136 12.60 -11.09 -9.90
N TRP A 137 11.70 -10.93 -8.94
CA TRP A 137 10.37 -10.45 -9.25
C TRP A 137 10.35 -8.98 -9.66
N SER A 138 11.03 -8.11 -8.90
CA SER A 138 11.11 -6.69 -9.22
C SER A 138 11.79 -6.45 -10.58
N ALA A 139 12.85 -7.19 -10.90
CA ALA A 139 13.51 -7.09 -12.20
C ALA A 139 12.63 -7.60 -13.36
N ALA A 140 11.95 -8.74 -13.18
CA ALA A 140 11.09 -9.34 -14.20
C ALA A 140 9.96 -8.41 -14.65
N PHE A 141 9.43 -7.57 -13.75
CA PHE A 141 8.44 -6.55 -14.09
C PHE A 141 8.97 -5.58 -15.15
N PHE A 142 10.15 -4.99 -14.93
CA PHE A 142 10.73 -4.05 -15.90
C PHE A 142 11.22 -4.73 -17.18
N GLU A 143 11.69 -5.98 -17.10
CA GLU A 143 12.05 -6.76 -18.29
C GLU A 143 10.84 -7.02 -19.19
N MET A 144 9.68 -7.29 -18.60
CA MET A 144 8.42 -7.45 -19.33
C MET A 144 7.99 -6.14 -20.00
N VAL A 145 8.07 -5.00 -19.30
CA VAL A 145 7.70 -3.69 -19.86
C VAL A 145 8.62 -3.28 -21.02
N GLN A 146 9.92 -3.59 -20.94
CA GLN A 146 10.90 -3.20 -21.96
C GLN A 146 10.89 -4.07 -23.22
N THR A 147 10.49 -5.33 -23.13
CA THR A 147 10.64 -6.31 -24.22
C THR A 147 9.47 -6.36 -25.20
N ASP A 148 8.29 -5.86 -24.82
CA ASP A 148 7.09 -5.96 -25.63
C ASP A 148 6.28 -4.65 -25.56
N VAL A 149 6.18 -3.95 -26.69
CA VAL A 149 5.41 -2.71 -26.85
C VAL A 149 3.93 -2.93 -26.53
N ALA A 150 3.39 -4.13 -26.82
CA ALA A 150 2.04 -4.50 -26.44
C ALA A 150 1.92 -4.78 -24.94
N ALA A 151 2.97 -5.32 -24.30
CA ALA A 151 3.03 -5.48 -22.85
C ALA A 151 3.17 -4.13 -22.13
N GLN A 152 3.88 -3.16 -22.70
CA GLN A 152 3.96 -1.79 -22.19
C GLN A 152 2.57 -1.13 -22.22
N ALA A 153 1.89 -1.17 -23.37
CA ALA A 153 0.52 -0.66 -23.50
C ALA A 153 -0.46 -1.39 -22.56
N TYR A 154 -0.31 -2.72 -22.41
CA TYR A 154 -1.11 -3.52 -21.49
C TYR A 154 -0.85 -3.17 -20.01
N CYS A 155 0.40 -2.97 -19.61
CA CYS A 155 0.75 -2.56 -18.25
C CYS A 155 0.18 -1.18 -17.96
N GLN A 156 0.36 -0.21 -18.86
CA GLN A 156 -0.22 1.13 -18.72
C GLN A 156 -1.76 1.07 -18.62
N GLN A 157 -2.42 0.25 -19.44
CA GLN A 157 -3.87 0.11 -19.41
C GLN A 157 -4.38 -0.64 -18.15
N ARG A 158 -3.62 -1.60 -17.63
CA ARG A 158 -3.95 -2.34 -16.40
C ARG A 158 -3.75 -1.49 -15.15
N VAL A 159 -2.66 -0.74 -15.09
CA VAL A 159 -2.37 0.29 -14.08
C VAL A 159 -3.54 1.28 -14.01
N GLN A 160 -4.07 1.68 -15.17
CA GLN A 160 -5.22 2.58 -15.24
C GLN A 160 -6.58 1.95 -14.91
N THR A 161 -6.76 0.62 -14.88
CA THR A 161 -8.11 0.00 -14.76
C THR A 161 -8.34 -0.91 -13.56
N ASP A 162 -7.30 -1.54 -13.02
CA ASP A 162 -7.44 -2.59 -12.01
C ASP A 162 -6.72 -2.29 -10.69
N TRP A 163 -5.93 -1.21 -10.60
CA TRP A 163 -5.18 -0.88 -9.38
C TRP A 163 -6.05 -0.18 -8.32
N PRO A 164 -5.76 -0.41 -7.02
CA PRO A 164 -6.26 0.49 -5.98
C PRO A 164 -5.73 1.90 -6.25
N SER A 165 -6.52 2.93 -5.92
CA SER A 165 -6.02 4.30 -6.08
C SER A 165 -4.76 4.52 -5.23
N PRO A 166 -3.87 5.43 -5.64
CA PRO A 166 -2.69 5.81 -4.86
C PRO A 166 -3.03 6.16 -3.40
N GLU A 167 -4.10 6.93 -3.18
CA GLU A 167 -4.60 7.30 -1.85
C GLU A 167 -5.01 6.07 -1.04
N ARG A 168 -5.75 5.14 -1.65
CA ARG A 168 -6.17 3.92 -1.00
C ARG A 168 -4.98 3.04 -0.62
N THR A 169 -3.96 2.97 -1.46
CA THR A 169 -2.72 2.25 -1.13
C THR A 169 -2.02 2.87 0.09
N LYS A 170 -2.03 4.21 0.19
CA LYS A 170 -1.48 4.91 1.35
C LYS A 170 -2.29 4.61 2.61
N ASP A 171 -3.61 4.61 2.52
CA ASP A 171 -4.50 4.30 3.64
C ASP A 171 -4.24 2.90 4.22
N ILE A 172 -3.99 1.90 3.36
CA ILE A 172 -3.73 0.52 3.81
C ILE A 172 -2.42 0.45 4.61
N SER A 173 -1.32 0.97 4.06
CA SER A 173 -0.02 0.94 4.72
C SER A 173 -0.01 1.81 5.99
N LEU A 174 -0.69 2.97 5.98
CA LEU A 174 -0.90 3.80 7.17
C LEU A 174 -1.73 3.08 8.23
N SER A 175 -2.79 2.39 7.81
CA SER A 175 -3.67 1.66 8.73
C SER A 175 -2.91 0.67 9.58
N ILE A 176 -1.93 -0.03 8.99
CA ILE A 176 -1.07 -0.97 9.72
C ILE A 176 -0.09 -0.25 10.64
N LYS A 177 0.46 0.89 10.22
CA LYS A 177 1.34 1.71 11.07
C LYS A 177 0.59 2.17 12.33
N LEU A 178 -0.64 2.63 12.16
CA LEU A 178 -1.51 3.04 13.29
C LEU A 178 -1.78 1.90 14.28
N VAL A 179 -1.81 0.63 13.84
CA VAL A 179 -1.94 -0.52 14.79
C VAL A 179 -0.74 -0.54 15.74
N ALA A 180 0.46 -0.42 15.20
CA ALA A 180 1.69 -0.46 16.00
C ALA A 180 1.79 0.75 16.95
N ASP A 181 1.36 1.92 16.48
CA ASP A 181 1.28 3.15 17.29
C ASP A 181 0.23 3.04 18.41
N LEU A 182 -0.93 2.42 18.16
CA LEU A 182 -1.92 2.19 19.22
C LEU A 182 -1.42 1.21 20.28
N LEU A 183 -0.69 0.17 19.86
CA LEU A 183 -0.09 -0.78 20.80
C LEU A 183 0.96 -0.11 21.68
N SER A 184 1.81 0.77 21.13
CA SER A 184 2.82 1.48 21.93
C SER A 184 2.18 2.48 22.90
N ARG A 185 0.99 3.00 22.59
CA ARG A 185 0.19 3.91 23.42
C ARG A 185 -0.71 3.20 24.44
N GLY A 186 -0.75 1.87 24.46
CA GLY A 186 -1.56 1.08 25.40
C GLY A 186 -3.03 0.92 25.01
N GLU A 187 -3.43 1.34 23.80
CA GLU A 187 -4.80 1.30 23.31
C GLU A 187 -5.14 -0.04 22.65
N GLY A 188 -4.96 -1.14 23.39
CA GLY A 188 -5.01 -2.51 22.86
C GLY A 188 -6.33 -2.90 22.19
N THR A 189 -7.48 -2.46 22.74
CA THR A 189 -8.80 -2.76 22.17
C THR A 189 -8.98 -2.09 20.81
N MET A 190 -8.60 -0.81 20.72
CA MET A 190 -8.63 -0.04 19.47
C MET A 190 -7.62 -0.62 18.48
N ALA A 191 -6.41 -0.97 18.94
CA ALA A 191 -5.38 -1.61 18.12
C ALA A 191 -5.87 -2.91 17.49
N GLY A 192 -6.58 -3.75 18.26
CA GLY A 192 -7.15 -4.99 17.75
C GLY A 192 -8.23 -4.78 16.69
N ARG A 193 -9.09 -3.77 16.84
CA ARG A 193 -10.09 -3.41 15.81
C ARG A 193 -9.44 -2.80 14.57
N MET A 194 -8.47 -1.91 14.78
CA MET A 194 -7.68 -1.33 13.70
C MET A 194 -6.91 -2.41 12.92
N ALA A 195 -6.35 -3.42 13.61
CA ALA A 195 -5.68 -4.55 12.98
C ALA A 195 -6.63 -5.36 12.09
N ARG A 196 -7.86 -5.63 12.55
CA ARG A 196 -8.88 -6.31 11.71
C ARG A 196 -9.17 -5.50 10.45
N LYS A 197 -9.37 -4.18 10.57
CA LYS A 197 -9.58 -3.30 9.42
C LYS A 197 -8.38 -3.32 8.47
N ALA A 198 -7.17 -3.18 9.01
CA ALA A 198 -5.93 -3.17 8.25
C ALA A 198 -5.71 -4.50 7.49
N PHE A 199 -6.04 -5.64 8.08
CA PHE A 199 -5.91 -6.95 7.42
C PHE A 199 -6.93 -7.14 6.28
N LEU A 200 -8.16 -6.64 6.43
CA LEU A 200 -9.14 -6.61 5.34
C LEU A 200 -8.64 -5.78 4.16
N LEU A 201 -7.98 -4.67 4.48
CA LEU A 201 -7.38 -3.74 3.52
C LEU A 201 -6.14 -4.32 2.80
N VAL A 202 -5.34 -5.17 3.48
CA VAL A 202 -4.16 -5.84 2.88
C VAL A 202 -4.50 -6.71 1.68
N GLU A 203 -5.71 -7.28 1.60
CA GLU A 203 -6.15 -8.04 0.43
C GLU A 203 -6.10 -7.24 -0.87
N GLU A 204 -6.26 -5.92 -0.78
CA GLU A 204 -6.27 -5.00 -1.91
C GLU A 204 -4.86 -4.59 -2.33
N ILE A 205 -3.90 -4.51 -1.38
CA ILE A 205 -2.47 -4.30 -1.69
C ILE A 205 -1.97 -5.40 -2.64
N LEU A 206 -2.45 -6.65 -2.48
CA LEU A 206 -2.03 -7.76 -3.35
C LEU A 206 -2.42 -7.59 -4.83
N ALA A 207 -3.24 -6.59 -5.18
CA ALA A 207 -3.53 -6.24 -6.57
C ALA A 207 -2.39 -5.44 -7.24
N LEU A 208 -1.47 -4.87 -6.46
CA LEU A 208 -0.32 -4.11 -6.97
C LEU A 208 0.67 -5.02 -7.71
N ASP A 209 1.37 -4.44 -8.67
CA ASP A 209 2.44 -5.12 -9.40
C ASP A 209 3.76 -5.15 -8.60
N GLY A 210 4.65 -6.06 -9.01
CA GLY A 210 5.83 -6.50 -8.23
C GLY A 210 6.58 -5.39 -7.47
N PRO A 211 7.14 -4.37 -8.14
CA PRO A 211 7.96 -3.37 -7.45
C PRO A 211 7.20 -2.53 -6.40
N ALA A 212 5.97 -2.11 -6.70
CA ALA A 212 5.14 -1.33 -5.77
C ALA A 212 4.62 -2.21 -4.62
N LEU A 213 4.24 -3.44 -4.92
CA LEU A 213 3.83 -4.42 -3.91
C LEU A 213 4.98 -4.73 -2.95
N MET A 214 6.19 -4.97 -3.47
CA MET A 214 7.39 -5.22 -2.66
C MET A 214 7.76 -4.02 -1.81
N TRP A 215 7.70 -2.82 -2.36
CA TRP A 215 7.97 -1.62 -1.59
C TRP A 215 7.06 -1.50 -0.37
N ASN A 216 5.75 -1.56 -0.59
CA ASN A 216 4.76 -1.37 0.48
C ASN A 216 4.84 -2.51 1.51
N LEU A 217 4.88 -3.78 1.08
CA LEU A 217 4.95 -4.91 2.01
C LEU A 217 6.22 -4.91 2.85
N LEU A 218 7.39 -4.66 2.24
CA LEU A 218 8.66 -4.68 2.96
C LEU A 218 8.76 -3.51 3.95
N GLU A 219 8.25 -2.33 3.58
CA GLU A 219 8.16 -1.18 4.48
C GLU A 219 7.24 -1.48 5.69
N ILE A 220 6.05 -2.03 5.45
CA ILE A 220 5.13 -2.44 6.53
C ILE A 220 5.78 -3.47 7.45
N MET A 221 6.39 -4.50 6.87
CA MET A 221 7.05 -5.59 7.60
C MET A 221 8.23 -5.07 8.43
N HIS A 222 9.06 -4.20 7.85
CA HIS A 222 10.16 -3.56 8.56
C HIS A 222 9.67 -2.73 9.74
N TYR A 223 8.61 -1.94 9.54
CA TYR A 223 8.02 -1.11 10.59
C TYR A 223 7.55 -1.94 11.80
N MET A 224 6.88 -3.07 11.56
CA MET A 224 6.46 -3.98 12.63
C MET A 224 7.66 -4.56 13.40
N VAL A 225 8.72 -4.96 12.70
CA VAL A 225 9.91 -5.56 13.30
C VAL A 225 10.69 -4.54 14.12
N VAL A 226 10.88 -3.31 13.60
CA VAL A 226 11.55 -2.22 14.31
C VAL A 226 10.82 -1.84 15.59
N LEU A 227 9.48 -1.86 15.58
CA LEU A 227 8.67 -1.61 16.77
C LEU A 227 8.46 -2.85 17.66
N HIS A 228 9.16 -3.95 17.38
CA HIS A 228 9.13 -5.21 18.13
C HIS A 228 7.77 -5.89 18.22
N HIS A 229 6.89 -5.64 17.26
CA HIS A 229 5.59 -6.29 17.14
C HIS A 229 5.70 -7.61 16.36
N GLU A 230 6.50 -8.55 16.88
CA GLU A 230 6.81 -9.82 16.22
C GLU A 230 5.58 -10.68 15.97
N GLN A 231 4.62 -10.69 16.91
CA GLN A 231 3.36 -11.42 16.75
C GLN A 231 2.51 -10.85 15.60
N LEU A 232 2.43 -9.52 15.49
CA LEU A 232 1.71 -8.86 14.40
C LEU A 232 2.36 -9.16 13.05
N PHE A 233 3.70 -9.16 13.00
CA PHE A 233 4.46 -9.58 11.82
C PHE A 233 4.14 -11.02 11.42
N GLN A 234 4.16 -11.97 12.37
CA GLN A 234 3.82 -13.37 12.13
C GLN A 234 2.38 -13.55 11.62
N MET A 235 1.43 -12.83 12.22
CA MET A 235 0.04 -12.82 11.79
C MET A 235 -0.08 -12.33 10.35
N LEU A 236 0.61 -11.23 10.00
CA LEU A 236 0.60 -10.68 8.65
C LEU A 236 1.18 -11.68 7.64
N VAL A 237 2.35 -12.25 7.90
CA VAL A 237 2.98 -13.25 7.00
C VAL A 237 2.07 -14.46 6.81
N THR A 238 1.47 -14.96 7.89
CA THR A 238 0.54 -16.10 7.83
C THR A 238 -0.70 -15.78 7.01
N HIS A 239 -1.27 -14.59 7.21
CA HIS A 239 -2.43 -14.13 6.46
C HIS A 239 -2.12 -13.96 4.97
N LEU A 240 -1.01 -13.31 4.63
CA LEU A 240 -0.54 -13.17 3.25
C LEU A 240 -0.34 -14.52 2.57
N LEU A 241 0.29 -15.49 3.26
CA LEU A 241 0.46 -16.85 2.75
C LEU A 241 -0.88 -17.53 2.45
N ALA A 242 -1.86 -17.40 3.34
CA ALA A 242 -3.19 -17.96 3.14
C ALA A 242 -3.90 -17.34 1.92
N LEU A 243 -3.73 -16.03 1.72
CA LEU A 243 -4.30 -15.31 0.57
C LEU A 243 -3.67 -15.72 -0.75
N VAL A 244 -2.34 -15.82 -0.82
CA VAL A 244 -1.63 -16.08 -2.09
C VAL A 244 -1.72 -17.54 -2.52
N LYS A 245 -1.87 -18.49 -1.59
CA LYS A 245 -1.89 -19.94 -1.86
C LYS A 245 -2.86 -20.37 -2.97
N ASN A 246 -3.98 -19.69 -3.11
CA ASN A 246 -5.00 -20.01 -4.13
C ASN A 246 -5.14 -18.94 -5.23
N ARG A 247 -4.39 -17.83 -5.13
CA ARG A 247 -4.49 -16.68 -6.06
C ARG A 247 -3.36 -16.64 -7.07
N VAL A 248 -2.22 -17.25 -6.75
CA VAL A 248 -0.98 -17.11 -7.52
C VAL A 248 -0.35 -18.49 -7.76
N PRO A 249 0.24 -18.77 -8.94
CA PRO A 249 0.92 -20.04 -9.21
C PRO A 249 2.03 -20.35 -8.20
N GLU A 250 2.26 -21.64 -7.91
CA GLU A 250 3.31 -22.08 -6.98
C GLU A 250 4.72 -21.65 -7.41
N THR A 251 4.93 -21.47 -8.72
CA THR A 251 6.21 -21.01 -9.29
C THR A 251 6.45 -19.52 -9.10
N HIS A 252 5.49 -18.79 -8.54
CA HIS A 252 5.62 -17.35 -8.38
C HIS A 252 6.57 -16.99 -7.21
N PRO A 253 7.38 -15.92 -7.33
CA PRO A 253 8.34 -15.54 -6.28
C PRO A 253 7.71 -15.20 -4.92
N LEU A 254 6.52 -14.58 -4.91
CA LEU A 254 5.83 -14.13 -3.69
C LEU A 254 5.55 -15.24 -2.66
N PRO A 255 4.86 -16.37 -2.99
CA PRO A 255 4.71 -17.48 -2.05
C PRO A 255 6.04 -18.00 -1.50
N THR A 256 7.06 -18.15 -2.36
CA THR A 256 8.39 -18.63 -1.96
C THR A 256 9.07 -17.68 -0.98
N MET A 257 8.99 -16.37 -1.25
CA MET A 257 9.51 -15.31 -0.39
C MET A 257 8.85 -15.32 0.99
N LEU A 258 7.51 -15.36 1.04
CA LEU A 258 6.75 -15.37 2.29
C LEU A 258 6.97 -16.65 3.10
N CYS A 259 7.07 -17.81 2.43
CA CYS A 259 7.44 -19.06 3.08
C CYS A 259 8.84 -18.95 3.69
N GLY A 260 9.82 -18.43 2.95
CA GLY A 260 11.19 -18.21 3.45
C GLY A 260 11.23 -17.36 4.72
N LEU A 261 10.46 -16.26 4.77
CA LEU A 261 10.33 -15.43 5.98
C LEU A 261 9.72 -16.21 7.15
N ARG A 262 8.66 -16.99 6.91
CA ARG A 262 8.04 -17.81 7.95
C ARG A 262 9.00 -18.86 8.51
N GLU A 263 9.74 -19.55 7.65
CA GLU A 263 10.72 -20.56 8.07
C GLU A 263 11.88 -19.94 8.88
N ILE A 264 12.30 -18.72 8.53
CA ILE A 264 13.26 -17.96 9.34
C ILE A 264 12.71 -17.75 10.75
N VAL A 265 11.47 -17.28 10.88
CA VAL A 265 10.84 -17.05 12.18
C VAL A 265 10.76 -18.33 13.00
N ILE A 266 10.28 -19.43 12.39
CA ILE A 266 10.15 -20.73 13.06
C ILE A 266 11.52 -21.21 13.57
N SER A 267 12.58 -21.06 12.77
CA SER A 267 13.92 -21.50 13.17
C SER A 267 14.45 -20.82 14.44
N PHE A 268 14.05 -19.57 14.71
CA PHE A 268 14.42 -18.86 15.94
C PHE A 268 13.55 -19.26 17.13
N VAL A 269 12.25 -19.49 16.91
CA VAL A 269 11.35 -19.98 17.96
C VAL A 269 11.80 -21.35 18.44
N ASP A 270 12.14 -22.24 17.52
CA ASP A 270 12.63 -23.59 17.84
C ASP A 270 13.98 -23.54 18.57
N ALA A 271 14.91 -22.67 18.14
CA ALA A 271 16.20 -22.49 18.80
C ALA A 271 16.07 -21.94 20.24
N ALA A 272 15.12 -21.04 20.49
CA ALA A 272 14.85 -20.49 21.82
C ALA A 272 14.18 -21.52 22.76
N SER A 273 13.48 -22.51 22.20
CA SER A 273 12.80 -23.57 22.95
C SER A 273 13.67 -24.80 23.26
N SER A 274 14.90 -24.85 22.74
CA SER A 274 15.82 -25.98 22.95
C SER A 274 16.62 -25.84 24.26
N PRO A 275 16.52 -26.78 25.21
CA PRO A 275 17.15 -26.68 26.54
C PRO A 275 18.68 -26.79 26.56
N ASP A 276 19.34 -27.05 25.43
CA ASP A 276 20.77 -27.37 25.37
C ASP A 276 21.70 -26.17 25.05
N SER A 277 21.17 -24.96 24.87
CA SER A 277 21.98 -23.78 24.49
C SER A 277 22.68 -23.07 25.67
N ALA A 278 22.49 -23.54 26.90
CA ALA A 278 23.13 -22.99 28.10
C ALA A 278 24.48 -23.65 28.46
N THR A 279 25.33 -23.99 27.49
CA THR A 279 26.75 -24.32 27.79
C THR A 279 27.58 -24.30 26.51
N SER A 280 28.21 -23.16 26.18
CA SER A 280 29.42 -23.06 25.35
C SER A 280 29.91 -21.61 25.27
N THR A 281 30.51 -21.10 26.34
CA THR A 281 31.38 -19.91 26.28
C THR A 281 32.76 -20.29 26.81
N THR A 282 33.67 -20.54 25.88
CA THR A 282 35.10 -20.72 26.15
C THR A 282 35.76 -19.37 26.41
N THR A 283 36.01 -19.12 27.69
CA THR A 283 37.23 -18.57 28.31
C THR A 283 38.29 -17.88 27.43
N SER A 284 38.57 -16.62 27.75
CA SER A 284 39.95 -16.10 27.90
C SER A 284 39.98 -14.96 28.95
N SER A 285 40.79 -15.17 30.00
CA SER A 285 41.10 -14.39 31.22
C SER A 285 41.83 -13.03 30.97
N SER A 286 41.40 -11.88 31.53
CA SER A 286 41.66 -11.22 32.86
C SER A 286 43.02 -10.47 32.97
N PRO A 287 43.27 -9.46 33.89
CA PRO A 287 42.44 -8.96 35.02
C PRO A 287 42.41 -7.41 35.33
N SER A 288 41.43 -7.04 36.18
CA SER A 288 41.39 -6.06 37.30
C SER A 288 41.49 -4.52 37.13
N SER A 289 40.47 -3.78 37.62
CA SER A 289 40.58 -2.90 38.81
C SER A 289 39.24 -2.24 39.26
N SER A 290 39.00 -2.34 40.58
CA SER A 290 38.25 -1.48 41.52
C SER A 290 36.76 -1.14 41.36
N CYS A 291 36.06 -1.49 42.45
CA CYS A 291 34.71 -1.17 42.90
C CYS A 291 34.52 0.32 43.23
N TYR A 292 33.44 0.94 42.77
CA TYR A 292 32.69 2.01 43.46
C TYR A 292 31.22 2.01 42.99
N THR A 293 30.33 2.08 43.96
CA THR A 293 28.87 2.24 43.87
C THR A 293 28.48 3.68 43.56
N GLU A 294 27.63 3.91 42.54
CA GLU A 294 26.36 4.66 42.61
C GLU A 294 25.82 5.09 41.24
N SER A 295 24.49 5.26 41.21
CA SER A 295 23.61 5.88 40.21
C SER A 295 23.05 5.00 39.09
N ILE A 296 21.72 4.90 39.11
CA ILE A 296 20.85 4.28 38.11
C ILE A 296 20.80 5.24 36.93
N ASP A 297 21.55 4.95 35.87
CA ASP A 297 21.39 5.58 34.57
C ASP A 297 20.44 4.75 33.70
N VAL A 298 19.30 5.34 33.37
CA VAL A 298 18.32 4.83 32.40
C VAL A 298 18.84 5.15 30.99
N THR A 299 19.88 4.45 30.54
CA THR A 299 20.30 4.40 29.12
C THR A 299 21.08 3.09 28.84
N GLY A 300 20.40 1.95 28.92
CA GLY A 300 20.91 0.68 28.39
C GLY A 300 20.38 0.42 26.97
N PRO A 301 21.15 -0.18 26.04
CA PRO A 301 20.63 -0.63 24.76
C PRO A 301 19.57 -1.70 25.06
N GLY A 302 18.33 -1.46 24.65
CA GLY A 302 17.21 -2.38 24.88
C GLY A 302 17.57 -3.80 24.46
N HIS A 303 17.19 -4.79 25.27
CA HIS A 303 17.36 -6.20 24.96
C HIS A 303 16.49 -6.56 23.74
N TYR A 304 17.01 -6.34 22.54
CA TYR A 304 16.35 -6.71 21.29
C TYR A 304 16.26 -8.24 21.18
N SER A 305 15.08 -8.74 20.82
CA SER A 305 14.89 -10.15 20.48
C SER A 305 15.85 -10.56 19.35
N PRO A 306 16.51 -11.73 19.44
CA PRO A 306 17.39 -12.24 18.38
C PRO A 306 16.70 -12.27 17.00
N LEU A 307 15.39 -12.51 16.98
CA LEU A 307 14.59 -12.51 15.75
C LEU A 307 14.56 -11.12 15.09
N SER A 308 14.31 -10.07 15.86
CA SER A 308 14.30 -8.69 15.38
C SER A 308 15.68 -8.25 14.86
N GLN A 309 16.76 -8.68 15.51
CA GLN A 309 18.13 -8.36 15.09
C GLN A 309 18.49 -8.97 13.74
N THR A 310 17.89 -10.12 13.38
CA THR A 310 18.09 -10.75 12.08
C THR A 310 17.12 -10.26 11.01
N LEU A 311 15.83 -10.13 11.33
CA LEU A 311 14.80 -9.76 10.36
C LEU A 311 14.93 -8.30 9.90
N SER A 312 15.23 -7.37 10.81
CA SER A 312 15.34 -5.94 10.47
C SER A 312 16.35 -5.66 9.33
N PRO A 313 17.64 -6.07 9.44
CA PRO A 313 18.60 -5.83 8.37
C PRO A 313 18.29 -6.63 7.09
N LEU A 314 17.67 -7.81 7.21
CA LEU A 314 17.27 -8.61 6.05
C LEU A 314 16.16 -7.93 5.23
N ILE A 315 15.10 -7.49 5.90
CA ILE A 315 13.97 -6.80 5.26
C ILE A 315 14.44 -5.45 4.71
N HIS A 316 15.25 -4.71 5.47
CA HIS A 316 15.88 -3.49 4.98
C HIS A 316 16.65 -3.74 3.69
N ARG A 317 17.51 -4.78 3.63
CA ARG A 317 18.29 -5.09 2.43
C ARG A 317 17.39 -5.49 1.25
N ALA A 318 16.33 -6.25 1.47
CA ALA A 318 15.36 -6.58 0.43
C ALA A 318 14.69 -5.32 -0.14
N TRP A 319 14.26 -4.42 0.74
CA TRP A 319 13.65 -3.16 0.33
C TRP A 319 14.67 -2.31 -0.45
N THR A 320 15.92 -2.24 0.01
CA THR A 320 17.00 -1.53 -0.69
C THR A 320 17.21 -2.07 -2.09
N LEU A 321 17.26 -3.40 -2.27
CA LEU A 321 17.38 -4.03 -3.58
C LEU A 321 16.22 -3.68 -4.50
N ASN A 322 14.99 -3.66 -3.98
CA ASN A 322 13.81 -3.26 -4.75
C ASN A 322 13.91 -1.78 -5.18
N ALA A 323 14.35 -0.90 -4.28
CA ALA A 323 14.55 0.51 -4.56
C ALA A 323 15.62 0.74 -5.64
N GLU A 324 16.78 0.07 -5.54
CA GLU A 324 17.84 0.15 -6.55
C GLU A 324 17.31 -0.20 -7.95
N ILE A 325 16.59 -1.32 -8.08
CA ILE A 325 16.00 -1.76 -9.35
C ILE A 325 15.00 -0.72 -9.89
N LEU A 326 14.15 -0.19 -9.00
CA LEU A 326 13.11 0.76 -9.38
C LEU A 326 13.69 2.07 -9.92
N PHE A 327 14.70 2.62 -9.25
CA PHE A 327 15.32 3.87 -9.65
C PHE A 327 16.27 3.70 -10.86
N GLU A 328 17.03 2.60 -10.93
CA GLU A 328 17.90 2.31 -12.08
C GLU A 328 17.10 2.10 -13.38
N ARG A 329 15.87 1.59 -13.28
CA ARG A 329 14.98 1.30 -14.40
C ARG A 329 13.79 2.25 -14.47
N PHE A 330 13.99 3.48 -13.99
CA PHE A 330 12.97 4.51 -14.04
C PHE A 330 12.44 4.71 -15.48
N ASP A 331 11.11 4.75 -15.60
CA ASP A 331 10.39 5.00 -16.85
C ASP A 331 9.26 6.01 -16.58
N PRO A 332 9.29 7.22 -17.19
CA PRO A 332 8.22 8.21 -17.05
C PRO A 332 6.83 7.66 -17.38
N GLY A 333 6.75 6.65 -18.26
CA GLY A 333 5.49 6.03 -18.63
C GLY A 333 4.88 5.09 -17.58
N LEU A 334 5.56 4.86 -16.46
CA LEU A 334 5.07 4.09 -15.31
C LEU A 334 4.67 4.99 -14.14
N PHE A 335 4.31 6.24 -14.42
CA PHE A 335 4.08 7.26 -13.41
C PHE A 335 3.16 6.86 -12.24
N GLU A 336 2.03 6.21 -12.55
CA GLU A 336 1.06 5.71 -11.58
C GLU A 336 1.64 4.63 -10.63
N LEU A 337 2.62 3.82 -11.09
CA LEU A 337 3.40 2.89 -10.23
C LEU A 337 4.07 3.63 -9.10
N TYR A 338 4.69 4.76 -9.42
CA TYR A 338 5.41 5.55 -8.45
C TYR A 338 4.45 6.21 -7.45
N PHE A 339 3.24 6.59 -7.86
CA PHE A 339 2.24 7.14 -6.94
C PHE A 339 1.65 6.13 -5.96
N CYS A 340 1.63 4.84 -6.33
CA CYS A 340 1.20 3.76 -5.43
C CYS A 340 2.26 3.34 -4.41
N ILE A 341 3.46 3.91 -4.49
CA ILE A 341 4.53 3.70 -3.53
C ILE A 341 4.40 4.75 -2.42
N GLN A 342 4.74 4.40 -1.18
CA GLN A 342 4.78 5.35 -0.07
C GLN A 342 6.18 5.93 0.09
N TRP A 343 6.33 7.22 -0.26
CA TRP A 343 7.59 7.95 -0.25
C TRP A 343 7.73 8.83 0.99
N ASP A 344 6.64 9.53 1.31
CA ASP A 344 6.53 10.57 2.34
C ASP A 344 6.49 10.03 3.77
N THR A 345 6.21 8.74 3.91
CA THR A 345 6.05 8.07 5.21
C THR A 345 6.95 6.85 5.36
N CYS A 346 7.89 6.64 4.44
CA CYS A 346 8.82 5.52 4.46
C CYS A 346 9.81 5.65 5.63
N THR A 347 10.00 4.56 6.36
CA THR A 347 10.92 4.47 7.49
C THR A 347 12.29 3.97 7.10
N ILE A 348 12.41 3.32 5.94
CA ILE A 348 13.67 2.83 5.39
C ILE A 348 14.35 3.94 4.58
N GLY A 349 15.60 4.26 4.93
CA GLY A 349 16.41 5.21 4.16
C GLY A 349 16.82 4.61 2.80
N PRO A 350 16.67 5.35 1.69
CA PRO A 350 17.14 4.88 0.39
C PRO A 350 18.67 4.75 0.37
N PRO A 351 19.24 3.83 -0.42
CA PRO A 351 20.69 3.73 -0.53
C PRO A 351 21.25 4.92 -1.31
N LYS A 352 22.51 5.29 -1.04
CA LYS A 352 23.18 6.39 -1.75
C LYS A 352 23.30 6.14 -3.27
N SER A 353 23.28 4.87 -3.68
CA SER A 353 23.31 4.46 -5.10
C SER A 353 22.17 5.06 -5.92
N ILE A 354 21.00 5.33 -5.33
CA ILE A 354 19.86 5.86 -6.09
C ILE A 354 19.91 7.37 -6.32
N ILE A 355 20.84 8.11 -5.72
CA ILE A 355 20.83 9.59 -5.79
C ILE A 355 21.06 10.09 -7.21
N SER A 356 22.03 9.52 -7.92
CA SER A 356 22.30 9.89 -9.31
C SER A 356 21.12 9.56 -10.22
N ALA A 357 20.51 8.38 -10.04
CA ALA A 357 19.33 7.94 -10.76
C ALA A 357 18.11 8.84 -10.44
N ALA A 358 17.91 9.18 -9.17
CA ALA A 358 16.87 10.11 -8.73
C ALA A 358 17.07 11.50 -9.36
N HIS A 359 18.29 12.05 -9.33
CA HIS A 359 18.58 13.34 -9.98
C HIS A 359 18.26 13.32 -11.48
N GLN A 360 18.66 12.25 -12.16
CA GLN A 360 18.35 12.08 -13.58
C GLN A 360 16.85 11.99 -13.82
N TRP A 361 16.12 11.29 -12.95
CA TRP A 361 14.68 11.23 -13.00
C TRP A 361 14.04 12.61 -12.83
N PHE A 362 14.42 13.39 -11.81
CA PHE A 362 13.92 14.75 -11.60
C PHE A 362 14.17 15.64 -12.81
N LYS A 363 15.39 15.63 -13.36
CA LYS A 363 15.72 16.37 -14.58
C LYS A 363 14.86 15.97 -15.77
N GLN A 364 14.50 14.69 -15.89
CA GLN A 364 13.63 14.22 -16.97
C GLN A 364 12.18 14.69 -16.79
N ILE A 365 11.67 14.71 -15.56
CA ILE A 365 10.37 15.31 -15.24
C ILE A 365 10.40 16.80 -15.65
N GLU A 366 11.33 17.58 -15.11
CA GLU A 366 11.47 19.02 -15.42
C GLU A 366 11.61 19.29 -16.92
N ALA A 367 12.41 18.49 -17.63
CA ALA A 367 12.61 18.64 -19.07
C ALA A 367 11.34 18.33 -19.89
N GLN A 368 10.54 17.32 -19.51
CA GLN A 368 9.29 16.99 -20.21
C GLN A 368 8.24 18.11 -20.09
N HIS A 369 8.24 18.87 -18.99
CA HIS A 369 7.37 20.03 -18.81
C HIS A 369 7.76 21.20 -19.74
N LEU A 370 9.05 21.42 -19.99
CA LEU A 370 9.55 22.49 -20.88
C LEU A 370 9.18 22.31 -22.36
N TYR A 371 9.03 21.06 -22.84
CA TYR A 371 8.66 20.79 -24.24
C TYR A 371 7.14 20.80 -24.50
N SER A 372 6.30 20.72 -23.45
CA SER A 372 4.84 20.71 -23.58
C SER A 372 4.21 22.11 -23.67
N THR A 373 4.95 23.18 -23.34
CA THR A 373 4.47 24.57 -23.40
C THR A 373 4.61 25.22 -24.79
N GLY A 374 5.19 24.53 -25.78
CA GLY A 374 5.54 25.11 -27.09
C GLY A 374 5.01 24.43 -28.35
N ALA A 375 4.28 23.30 -28.27
CA ALA A 375 3.85 22.58 -29.46
C ALA A 375 2.36 22.24 -29.44
N GLU A 376 1.58 22.97 -30.25
CA GLU A 376 0.31 22.48 -30.77
C GLU A 376 0.57 21.20 -31.58
N ALA A 377 -0.22 20.16 -31.32
CA ALA A 377 -0.37 18.94 -32.12
C ALA A 377 0.81 17.95 -32.16
N CYS A 378 1.01 17.24 -31.04
CA CYS A 378 1.20 15.77 -31.06
C CYS A 378 0.50 15.18 -29.83
N GLY A 379 -0.70 14.65 -30.04
CA GLY A 379 -1.56 14.18 -28.96
C GLY A 379 -1.00 12.99 -28.19
N GLY A 380 -1.19 13.03 -26.86
CA GLY A 380 -1.84 11.89 -26.20
C GLY A 380 -1.07 11.05 -25.19
N LEU A 381 0.17 11.37 -24.78
CA LEU A 381 0.92 10.38 -24.00
C LEU A 381 1.13 10.62 -22.49
N TYR A 382 1.14 11.84 -21.94
CA TYR A 382 1.41 12.00 -20.49
C TYR A 382 0.65 13.16 -19.82
N ARG A 383 -0.57 13.46 -20.27
CA ARG A 383 -1.46 14.34 -19.49
C ARG A 383 -2.03 13.49 -18.36
N PHE A 384 -1.74 13.86 -17.11
CA PHE A 384 -2.41 13.31 -15.93
C PHE A 384 -3.91 13.36 -16.21
N ASP A 385 -4.53 12.20 -16.46
CA ASP A 385 -5.90 12.18 -16.91
C ASP A 385 -6.75 12.61 -15.72
N ILE A 386 -7.51 13.68 -15.91
CA ILE A 386 -8.43 14.27 -14.91
C ILE A 386 -9.39 13.18 -14.36
N HIS A 387 -9.52 12.06 -15.07
CA HIS A 387 -10.19 10.84 -14.65
C HIS A 387 -9.54 10.05 -13.50
N SER A 388 -8.24 10.15 -13.22
CA SER A 388 -7.61 9.52 -12.04
C SER A 388 -8.14 10.20 -10.76
N ILE A 389 -8.16 11.54 -10.72
CA ILE A 389 -8.80 12.35 -9.67
C ILE A 389 -10.34 12.13 -9.65
N GLY A 390 -10.93 11.88 -10.82
CA GLY A 390 -12.35 11.56 -10.96
C GLY A 390 -12.75 10.17 -10.42
N ARG A 391 -11.83 9.19 -10.39
CA ARG A 391 -12.08 7.83 -9.89
C ARG A 391 -11.93 7.70 -8.39
N GLU A 392 -11.17 8.59 -7.75
CA GLU A 392 -10.82 8.59 -6.31
C GLU A 392 -12.02 8.60 -5.35
N SER A 393 -13.26 8.85 -5.78
CA SER A 393 -14.39 9.03 -4.83
C SER A 393 -15.69 8.31 -5.18
N THR A 394 -15.66 7.24 -5.99
CA THR A 394 -16.90 6.47 -6.29
C THR A 394 -17.25 5.40 -5.24
N LEU A 395 -16.43 5.19 -4.21
CA LEU A 395 -16.61 4.10 -3.24
C LEU A 395 -16.66 4.48 -1.74
N GLU A 396 -16.75 5.77 -1.41
CA GLU A 396 -17.35 6.18 -0.12
C GLU A 396 -18.47 7.20 -0.37
N PRO A 397 -19.60 7.12 0.35
CA PRO A 397 -20.57 8.20 0.31
C PRO A 397 -19.89 9.45 0.88
N LEU A 398 -19.63 10.44 0.02
CA LEU A 398 -19.27 11.84 0.32
C LEU A 398 -20.30 12.56 1.23
N SER A 399 -21.12 11.83 1.97
CA SER A 399 -22.12 12.32 2.91
C SER A 399 -21.55 12.66 4.29
N THR A 400 -20.27 12.34 4.57
CA THR A 400 -19.62 12.56 5.88
C THR A 400 -18.58 13.68 5.91
N LEU A 401 -18.05 14.12 4.76
CA LEU A 401 -17.20 15.31 4.68
C LEU A 401 -18.11 16.54 4.80
N THR A 402 -18.05 17.25 5.92
CA THR A 402 -18.73 18.53 6.10
C THR A 402 -18.38 19.45 4.92
N MET A 403 -19.33 19.62 3.99
CA MET A 403 -19.15 20.25 2.68
C MET A 403 -18.89 21.77 2.74
N ALA A 404 -18.49 22.29 3.89
CA ALA A 404 -18.55 23.71 4.24
C ALA A 404 -17.25 24.28 4.83
N SER A 405 -16.19 23.49 5.07
CA SER A 405 -14.95 24.07 5.62
C SER A 405 -14.28 24.98 4.58
N PRO A 406 -14.04 26.27 4.89
CA PRO A 406 -13.33 27.17 3.99
C PRO A 406 -11.86 26.75 3.86
N LEU A 407 -11.23 27.17 2.76
CA LEU A 407 -9.79 27.03 2.59
C LEU A 407 -9.07 27.78 3.73
N PRO A 408 -8.01 27.23 4.34
CA PRO A 408 -7.26 27.92 5.38
C PRO A 408 -6.76 29.29 4.89
N GLU A 409 -6.87 30.32 5.72
CA GLU A 409 -6.55 31.71 5.34
C GLU A 409 -5.10 31.88 4.89
N GLU A 410 -4.19 31.11 5.48
CA GLU A 410 -2.75 31.16 5.22
C GLU A 410 -2.32 30.26 4.05
N TYR A 411 -3.25 29.59 3.37
CA TYR A 411 -2.95 28.57 2.36
C TYR A 411 -2.00 29.07 1.26
N GLU A 412 -2.27 30.23 0.67
CA GLU A 412 -1.48 30.78 -0.44
C GLU A 412 -0.04 31.07 0.00
N MET A 413 0.12 31.71 1.17
CA MET A 413 1.42 31.99 1.77
C MET A 413 2.19 30.70 2.09
N LEU A 414 1.53 29.74 2.73
CA LEU A 414 2.12 28.44 3.07
C LEU A 414 2.54 27.67 1.82
N ARG A 415 1.72 27.68 0.77
CA ARG A 415 2.03 27.06 -0.53
C ARG A 415 3.29 27.66 -1.12
N ASP A 416 3.31 28.98 -1.31
CA ASP A 416 4.39 29.65 -2.03
C ASP A 416 5.72 29.54 -1.26
N ASN A 417 5.69 29.75 0.06
CA ASN A 417 6.88 29.64 0.91
C ASN A 417 7.43 28.21 0.95
N SER A 418 6.57 27.21 1.16
CA SER A 418 7.01 25.81 1.27
C SER A 418 7.55 25.27 -0.05
N ILE A 419 6.91 25.56 -1.18
CA ILE A 419 7.37 25.12 -2.50
C ILE A 419 8.71 25.78 -2.86
N ALA A 420 8.84 27.09 -2.64
CA ALA A 420 10.08 27.81 -2.93
C ALA A 420 11.25 27.28 -2.08
N ALA A 421 11.03 27.10 -0.78
CA ALA A 421 12.02 26.55 0.14
C ALA A 421 12.42 25.13 -0.25
N LEU A 422 11.45 24.26 -0.56
CA LEU A 422 11.69 22.88 -0.94
C LEU A 422 12.50 22.78 -2.23
N ARG A 423 12.20 23.61 -3.23
CA ARG A 423 12.95 23.65 -4.50
C ARG A 423 14.38 24.16 -4.31
N LYS A 424 14.57 25.20 -3.49
CA LYS A 424 15.91 25.72 -3.13
C LYS A 424 16.75 24.61 -2.49
N TYR A 425 16.17 23.90 -1.53
CA TYR A 425 16.86 22.82 -0.82
C TYR A 425 17.10 21.58 -1.70
N GLY A 426 16.12 21.20 -2.52
CA GLY A 426 16.25 20.09 -3.48
C GLY A 426 17.41 20.30 -4.44
N ARG A 427 17.52 21.49 -5.05
CA ARG A 427 18.66 21.84 -5.91
C ARG A 427 20.00 21.76 -5.17
N ALA A 428 20.07 22.29 -3.95
CA ALA A 428 21.29 22.23 -3.15
C ALA A 428 21.77 20.78 -2.95
N ILE A 429 20.89 19.85 -2.57
CA ILE A 429 21.26 18.43 -2.40
C ILE A 429 21.76 17.80 -3.70
N PHE A 430 21.12 18.08 -4.82
CA PHE A 430 21.49 17.49 -6.09
C PHE A 430 22.80 18.07 -6.66
N ASP A 431 23.12 19.32 -6.32
CA ASP A 431 24.32 20.00 -6.81
C ASP A 431 25.55 19.76 -5.92
N THR A 432 25.39 19.71 -4.59
CA THR A 432 26.52 19.51 -3.66
C THR A 432 26.84 18.04 -3.38
N GLY A 433 25.94 17.12 -3.74
CA GLY A 433 25.95 15.76 -3.21
C GLY A 433 25.51 15.73 -1.74
N VAL A 434 25.13 14.52 -1.26
CA VAL A 434 24.55 14.27 0.08
C VAL A 434 25.29 15.00 1.21
N HIS A 435 24.52 15.41 2.22
CA HIS A 435 25.04 15.89 3.50
C HIS A 435 26.20 15.02 4.03
N PRO A 436 27.28 15.61 4.59
CA PRO A 436 28.49 14.89 5.01
C PRO A 436 28.28 13.76 6.03
N ASN A 437 27.12 13.70 6.70
CA ASN A 437 26.77 12.62 7.64
C ASN A 437 26.20 11.36 6.99
N GLY A 438 25.87 11.38 5.69
CA GLY A 438 25.41 10.19 4.98
C GLY A 438 24.01 9.69 5.33
N ASP A 439 23.21 10.47 6.06
CA ASP A 439 21.79 10.20 6.29
C ASP A 439 20.99 10.49 5.01
N THR A 440 20.38 9.44 4.47
CA THR A 440 19.58 9.48 3.24
C THR A 440 18.08 9.44 3.53
N THR A 441 17.65 9.34 4.80
CA THR A 441 16.24 9.17 5.18
C THR A 441 15.36 10.33 4.71
N ALA A 442 15.91 11.55 4.69
CA ALA A 442 15.22 12.73 4.16
C ALA A 442 15.05 12.71 2.63
N LEU A 443 15.89 11.97 1.89
CA LEU A 443 15.91 12.00 0.43
C LEU A 443 14.55 11.64 -0.16
N LEU A 444 13.95 10.50 0.22
CA LEU A 444 12.65 10.10 -0.33
C LEU A 444 11.55 11.13 -0.06
N ARG A 445 11.56 11.78 1.11
CA ARG A 445 10.59 12.82 1.47
C ARG A 445 10.77 14.08 0.62
N ILE A 446 12.02 14.43 0.31
CA ILE A 446 12.36 15.53 -0.60
C ILE A 446 11.88 15.21 -2.00
N LEU A 447 12.18 14.01 -2.51
CA LEU A 447 11.70 13.59 -3.82
C LEU A 447 10.16 13.62 -3.87
N ALA A 448 9.49 13.09 -2.84
CA ALA A 448 8.03 13.10 -2.74
C ALA A 448 7.47 14.53 -2.78
N GLY A 449 8.06 15.43 -1.99
CA GLY A 449 7.63 16.82 -1.93
C GLY A 449 7.87 17.56 -3.25
N LEU A 450 9.03 17.35 -3.90
CA LEU A 450 9.36 17.97 -5.18
C LEU A 450 8.42 17.50 -6.29
N VAL A 451 8.15 16.19 -6.38
CA VAL A 451 7.16 15.66 -7.33
C VAL A 451 5.79 16.29 -7.09
N LYS A 452 5.34 16.34 -5.84
CA LYS A 452 4.07 16.99 -5.47
C LYS A 452 4.06 18.49 -5.76
N ALA A 453 5.21 19.18 -5.66
CA ALA A 453 5.33 20.59 -6.01
C ALA A 453 5.21 20.84 -7.51
N GLU A 454 5.81 19.97 -8.36
CA GLU A 454 5.63 20.05 -9.82
C GLU A 454 4.14 19.89 -10.20
N PHE A 455 3.39 18.99 -9.53
CA PHE A 455 1.94 18.88 -9.74
C PHE A 455 1.15 20.14 -9.43
N LEU A 456 1.58 20.91 -8.43
CA LEU A 456 0.89 22.14 -8.05
C LEU A 456 1.02 23.22 -9.13
N ASP A 457 2.12 23.22 -9.88
CA ASP A 457 2.42 24.21 -10.91
C ASP A 457 1.78 23.91 -12.28
N GLU A 458 1.44 22.65 -12.57
CA GLU A 458 0.80 22.28 -13.85
C GLU A 458 -0.67 22.69 -13.92
N TRP A 459 -1.37 22.67 -12.78
CA TRP A 459 -2.82 22.82 -12.72
C TRP A 459 -3.41 24.24 -12.95
N PRO A 460 -2.70 25.37 -12.67
CA PRO A 460 -3.22 26.71 -12.93
C PRO A 460 -3.66 26.91 -14.39
N SER A 461 -3.02 26.23 -15.34
CA SER A 461 -3.29 26.35 -16.78
C SER A 461 -4.53 25.56 -17.26
N VAL A 462 -5.06 24.64 -16.44
CA VAL A 462 -6.33 23.91 -16.71
C VAL A 462 -7.55 24.66 -16.12
N SER A 463 -7.30 25.66 -15.28
CA SER A 463 -8.31 26.45 -14.57
C SER A 463 -9.07 27.45 -15.44
N GLU A 464 -8.62 27.76 -16.67
CA GLU A 464 -9.24 28.78 -17.52
C GLU A 464 -10.65 28.43 -18.05
N GLY A 465 -11.19 27.27 -17.69
CA GLY A 465 -12.57 26.87 -18.06
C GLY A 465 -13.38 26.19 -16.96
N ILE A 466 -12.88 26.08 -15.73
CA ILE A 466 -13.58 25.43 -14.61
C ILE A 466 -14.20 26.51 -13.73
N ASP A 467 -15.51 26.45 -13.52
CA ASP A 467 -16.23 27.32 -12.59
C ASP A 467 -15.60 27.22 -11.19
N ALA A 468 -15.05 28.32 -10.67
CA ALA A 468 -14.22 28.34 -9.46
C ALA A 468 -14.96 27.85 -8.20
N ALA A 469 -16.30 27.89 -8.22
CA ALA A 469 -17.16 27.39 -7.15
C ALA A 469 -17.63 25.93 -7.36
N GLY A 470 -17.29 25.32 -8.49
CA GLY A 470 -17.73 23.99 -8.89
C GLY A 470 -17.18 22.86 -8.01
N PRO A 471 -17.86 21.70 -7.95
CA PRO A 471 -17.40 20.54 -7.18
C PRO A 471 -16.00 20.05 -7.56
N MET A 472 -15.61 20.21 -8.84
CA MET A 472 -14.30 19.81 -9.33
C MET A 472 -13.19 20.75 -8.85
N ALA A 473 -13.41 22.06 -8.92
CA ALA A 473 -12.45 23.06 -8.41
C ALA A 473 -12.16 22.86 -6.92
N ARG A 474 -13.20 22.59 -6.12
CA ARG A 474 -13.05 22.27 -4.69
C ARG A 474 -12.28 20.98 -4.44
N ARG A 475 -12.45 19.94 -5.26
CA ARG A 475 -11.67 18.69 -5.14
C ARG A 475 -10.20 18.93 -5.42
N VAL A 476 -9.89 19.67 -6.47
CA VAL A 476 -8.52 20.06 -6.82
C VAL A 476 -7.86 20.81 -5.65
N GLN A 477 -8.55 21.80 -5.08
CA GLN A 477 -8.03 22.56 -3.95
C GLN A 477 -7.70 21.67 -2.74
N ARG A 478 -8.48 20.61 -2.49
CA ARG A 478 -8.22 19.65 -1.41
C ARG A 478 -6.98 18.81 -1.66
N VAL A 479 -6.81 18.31 -2.89
CA VAL A 479 -5.59 17.60 -3.30
C VAL A 479 -4.37 18.52 -3.21
N HIS A 480 -4.53 19.79 -3.58
CA HIS A 480 -3.44 20.75 -3.47
C HIS A 480 -3.05 21.02 -2.01
N ALA A 481 -4.02 21.14 -1.11
CA ALA A 481 -3.75 21.30 0.32
C ALA A 481 -2.97 20.12 0.91
N SER A 482 -3.31 18.88 0.55
CA SER A 482 -2.54 17.71 1.02
C SER A 482 -1.13 17.64 0.43
N ASN A 483 -0.93 18.16 -0.79
CA ASN A 483 0.40 18.30 -1.38
C ASN A 483 1.24 19.37 -0.68
N VAL A 484 0.65 20.52 -0.34
CA VAL A 484 1.32 21.57 0.45
C VAL A 484 1.69 21.06 1.84
N ALA A 485 0.78 20.34 2.51
CA ALA A 485 1.07 19.71 3.80
C ALA A 485 2.28 18.77 3.71
N CYS A 486 2.39 17.99 2.63
CA CYS A 486 3.57 17.15 2.41
C CYS A 486 4.84 17.97 2.23
N ALA A 487 4.80 19.10 1.51
CA ALA A 487 5.97 19.96 1.33
C ALA A 487 6.43 20.56 2.67
N ILE A 488 5.51 21.08 3.48
CA ILE A 488 5.81 21.61 4.82
C ILE A 488 6.41 20.52 5.70
N LYS A 489 5.79 19.33 5.75
CA LYS A 489 6.29 18.20 6.53
C LYS A 489 7.72 17.80 6.14
N THR A 490 7.99 17.73 4.84
CA THR A 490 9.33 17.46 4.34
C THR A 490 10.34 18.51 4.86
N LEU A 491 9.97 19.79 4.90
CA LEU A 491 10.83 20.85 5.43
C LEU A 491 11.06 20.73 6.95
N ILE A 492 10.05 20.34 7.72
CA ILE A 492 10.19 20.07 9.17
C ILE A 492 11.22 18.96 9.41
N ASP A 493 11.11 17.84 8.68
CA ASP A 493 11.97 16.67 8.84
C ASP A 493 13.45 16.95 8.47
N ILE A 494 13.71 17.96 7.66
CA ILE A 494 15.03 18.29 7.13
C ILE A 494 15.85 19.19 8.06
N ASN A 495 15.21 19.84 9.05
CA ASN A 495 15.71 20.91 9.91
C ASN A 495 17.22 21.23 9.73
N PRO A 496 17.56 22.14 8.79
CA PRO A 496 18.94 22.29 8.37
C PRO A 496 19.70 23.15 9.37
N THR A 497 20.75 22.57 9.95
CA THR A 497 21.80 23.27 10.72
C THR A 497 22.56 24.36 9.92
N TYR A 498 22.17 24.60 8.67
CA TYR A 498 22.73 25.63 7.76
C TYR A 498 21.64 26.53 7.14
N ALA A 499 20.49 26.70 7.79
CA ALA A 499 19.43 27.58 7.31
C ALA A 499 19.88 29.05 7.19
N GLU A 500 19.97 29.57 5.97
CA GLU A 500 19.78 30.99 5.68
C GLU A 500 18.35 31.43 6.11
N ASP A 501 18.15 32.74 6.30
CA ASP A 501 16.93 33.40 6.84
C ASP A 501 15.57 32.87 6.31
N ASP A 502 15.49 32.36 5.07
CA ASP A 502 14.23 31.92 4.45
C ASP A 502 13.62 30.64 5.07
N LEU A 503 14.42 29.79 5.71
CA LEU A 503 13.96 28.53 6.34
C LEU A 503 13.58 28.71 7.82
N ALA A 504 13.81 29.90 8.39
CA ALA A 504 13.41 30.23 9.74
C ALA A 504 11.89 30.15 9.94
N ALA A 505 11.10 30.33 8.88
CA ALA A 505 9.64 30.22 8.91
C ALA A 505 9.13 28.83 9.31
N PHE A 506 9.91 27.77 9.09
CA PHE A 506 9.57 26.40 9.46
C PHE A 506 10.39 25.87 10.66
N SER A 507 11.08 26.78 11.37
CA SER A 507 11.87 26.42 12.56
C SER A 507 11.01 26.13 13.79
N ASP A 508 9.80 26.70 13.86
CA ASP A 508 8.79 26.32 14.85
C ASP A 508 8.08 25.05 14.38
N ALA A 509 8.58 23.92 14.87
CA ALA A 509 8.05 22.60 14.55
C ALA A 509 6.59 22.44 15.00
N VAL A 510 6.17 23.08 16.09
CA VAL A 510 4.79 22.95 16.60
C VAL A 510 3.83 23.66 15.65
N GLU A 511 4.12 24.92 15.30
CA GLU A 511 3.25 25.70 14.42
C GLU A 511 3.19 25.14 12.99
N SER A 512 4.34 24.68 12.49
CA SER A 512 4.40 23.99 11.20
C SER A 512 3.58 22.70 11.21
N MET A 513 3.62 21.92 12.30
CA MET A 513 2.78 20.72 12.46
C MET A 513 1.29 21.05 12.57
N ARG A 514 0.89 22.16 13.21
CA ARG A 514 -0.51 22.62 13.22
C ARG A 514 -0.99 22.94 11.81
N SER A 515 -0.16 23.62 11.02
CA SER A 515 -0.44 23.91 9.61
C SER A 515 -0.61 22.64 8.79
N VAL A 516 0.27 21.65 8.98
CA VAL A 516 0.18 20.33 8.33
C VAL A 516 -1.15 19.64 8.69
N VAL A 517 -1.51 19.55 9.96
CA VAL A 517 -2.78 18.92 10.40
C VAL A 517 -3.97 19.63 9.77
N THR A 518 -4.00 20.96 9.79
CA THR A 518 -5.10 21.77 9.23
C THR A 518 -5.28 21.54 7.73
N LEU A 519 -4.17 21.54 6.96
CA LEU A 519 -4.21 21.30 5.52
C LEU A 519 -4.64 19.86 5.20
N MET A 520 -4.19 18.88 5.99
CA MET A 520 -4.56 17.47 5.83
C MET A 520 -6.03 17.23 6.20
N GLU A 521 -6.56 17.90 7.23
CA GLU A 521 -7.99 17.87 7.57
C GLU A 521 -8.84 18.44 6.44
N TYR A 522 -8.42 19.55 5.84
CA TYR A 522 -9.09 20.12 4.67
C TYR A 522 -9.03 19.18 3.46
N GLY A 523 -7.86 18.56 3.21
CA GLY A 523 -7.60 17.68 2.08
C GLY A 523 -8.36 16.35 2.13
N TYR A 524 -8.17 15.59 3.22
CA TYR A 524 -8.66 14.21 3.35
C TYR A 524 -9.89 14.07 4.26
N GLY A 525 -10.19 15.08 5.09
CA GLY A 525 -11.21 15.02 6.11
C GLY A 525 -10.68 14.57 7.48
N GLU A 526 -11.33 15.02 8.54
CA GLU A 526 -10.89 14.89 9.94
C GLU A 526 -10.66 13.44 10.42
N VAL A 527 -11.42 12.49 9.88
CA VAL A 527 -11.38 11.07 10.27
C VAL A 527 -10.37 10.24 9.48
N ASN A 528 -9.69 10.81 8.50
CA ASN A 528 -8.75 10.06 7.69
C ASN A 528 -7.54 9.58 8.53
N PRO A 529 -7.08 8.33 8.38
CA PRO A 529 -5.91 7.77 9.07
C PRO A 529 -4.65 8.62 8.98
N ALA A 530 -4.40 9.26 7.84
CA ALA A 530 -3.25 10.14 7.65
C ALA A 530 -3.32 11.34 8.59
N VAL A 531 -4.51 11.96 8.75
CA VAL A 531 -4.72 13.08 9.67
C VAL A 531 -4.45 12.66 11.11
N VAL A 532 -5.02 11.53 11.54
CA VAL A 532 -4.80 10.98 12.90
C VAL A 532 -3.31 10.76 13.17
N ARG A 533 -2.57 10.24 12.20
CA ARG A 533 -1.13 10.04 12.33
C ARG A 533 -0.37 11.36 12.49
N GLU A 534 -0.69 12.38 11.70
CA GLU A 534 -0.06 13.69 11.84
C GLU A 534 -0.44 14.38 13.16
N MET A 535 -1.66 14.15 13.68
CA MET A 535 -2.04 14.61 15.02
C MET A 535 -1.18 14.00 16.13
N TRP A 536 -0.80 12.73 16.01
CA TRP A 536 0.13 12.12 16.97
C TRP A 536 1.53 12.71 16.90
N LEU A 537 2.03 13.02 15.70
CA LEU A 537 3.29 13.74 15.55
C LEU A 537 3.21 15.17 16.13
N LEU A 538 2.06 15.85 15.97
CA LEU A 538 1.81 17.13 16.62
C LEU A 538 1.78 17.00 18.15
N GLN A 539 1.15 15.95 18.69
CA GLN A 539 1.19 15.66 20.12
C GLN A 539 2.63 15.49 20.62
N ASP A 540 3.45 14.72 19.90
CA ASP A 540 4.85 14.48 20.26
C ASP A 540 5.66 15.79 20.24
N ALA A 541 5.44 16.65 19.23
CA ALA A 541 6.03 17.98 19.16
C ALA A 541 5.58 18.92 20.30
N LEU A 542 4.29 18.90 20.65
CA LEU A 542 3.74 19.66 21.78
C LEU A 542 4.33 19.19 23.12
N LEU A 543 4.52 17.88 23.30
CA LEU A 543 5.18 17.32 24.49
C LEU A 543 6.64 17.76 24.56
N ALA A 544 7.37 17.77 23.44
CA ALA A 544 8.75 18.25 23.39
C ALA A 544 8.87 19.77 23.68
N ALA A 545 7.81 20.54 23.43
CA ALA A 545 7.70 21.96 23.76
C ALA A 545 7.07 22.24 25.15
N ASP A 546 6.94 21.23 26.01
CA ASP A 546 6.32 21.29 27.35
C ASP A 546 4.84 21.77 27.36
N GLN A 547 4.13 21.69 26.23
CA GLN A 547 2.72 22.08 26.07
C GLN A 547 1.77 20.90 26.40
N HIS A 548 1.90 20.34 27.60
CA HIS A 548 1.22 19.09 28.01
C HIS A 548 -0.32 19.13 28.01
N LEU A 549 -0.93 20.31 28.20
CA LEU A 549 -2.40 20.42 28.24
C LEU A 549 -2.99 20.27 26.83
N GLU A 550 -2.39 20.95 25.86
CA GLU A 550 -2.77 20.85 24.45
C GLU A 550 -2.45 19.48 23.89
N ALA A 551 -1.27 18.91 24.21
CA ALA A 551 -0.90 17.56 23.80
C ALA A 551 -1.97 16.51 24.20
N ARG A 552 -2.49 16.58 25.43
CA ARG A 552 -3.58 15.70 25.90
C ARG A 552 -4.91 15.95 25.18
N GLN A 553 -5.17 17.18 24.73
CA GLN A 553 -6.38 17.48 23.96
C GLN A 553 -6.27 16.90 22.54
N ILE A 554 -5.11 17.04 21.90
CA ILE A 554 -4.83 16.45 20.59
C ILE A 554 -4.94 14.92 20.65
N GLU A 555 -4.38 14.29 21.68
CA GLU A 555 -4.48 12.83 21.89
C GLU A 555 -5.93 12.35 21.96
N ARG A 556 -6.76 12.96 22.82
CA ARG A 556 -8.18 12.57 22.94
C ARG A 556 -8.94 12.78 21.64
N SER A 557 -8.65 13.86 20.91
CA SER A 557 -9.26 14.14 19.62
C SER A 557 -8.87 13.09 18.57
N ALA A 558 -7.58 12.73 18.50
CA ALA A 558 -7.06 11.71 17.61
C ALA A 558 -7.71 10.34 17.87
N LEU A 559 -7.79 9.92 19.15
CA LEU A 559 -8.46 8.68 19.53
C LEU A 559 -9.95 8.67 19.19
N SER A 560 -10.66 9.78 19.44
CA SER A 560 -12.09 9.89 19.10
C SER A 560 -12.34 9.82 17.59
N ARG A 561 -11.46 10.40 16.77
CA ARG A 561 -11.55 10.34 15.31
C ARG A 561 -11.23 8.95 14.80
N LEU A 562 -10.23 8.30 15.37
CA LEU A 562 -9.86 6.94 14.98
C LEU A 562 -10.95 5.93 15.34
N GLU A 563 -11.61 6.09 16.50
CA GLU A 563 -12.76 5.30 16.90
C GLU A 563 -13.89 5.39 15.88
N LYS A 564 -14.16 6.60 15.37
CA LYS A 564 -15.13 6.82 14.29
C LYS A 564 -14.67 6.18 12.97
N TYR A 565 -13.38 6.24 12.65
CA TYR A 565 -12.84 5.60 11.45
C TYR A 565 -13.02 4.07 11.47
N ILE A 566 -12.95 3.43 12.63
CA ILE A 566 -13.09 1.96 12.77
C ILE A 566 -14.48 1.51 13.23
N GLU A 567 -15.48 2.39 13.18
CA GLU A 567 -16.84 2.12 13.67
C GLU A 567 -17.51 0.93 12.96
N ASP A 568 -17.10 0.65 11.72
CA ASP A 568 -17.56 -0.47 10.91
C ASP A 568 -17.03 -1.83 11.37
N ILE A 569 -16.01 -1.86 12.22
CA ILE A 569 -15.47 -3.08 12.83
C ILE A 569 -16.10 -3.27 14.22
N PRO A 570 -16.96 -4.29 14.43
CA PRO A 570 -17.64 -4.48 15.71
C PRO A 570 -16.65 -4.85 16.83
N VAL A 571 -16.97 -4.43 18.06
CA VAL A 571 -16.19 -4.71 19.27
C VAL A 571 -16.30 -6.19 19.69
N ASP A 572 -17.44 -6.84 19.41
CA ASP A 572 -17.85 -8.09 20.06
C ASP A 572 -17.77 -9.37 19.20
N THR A 573 -17.13 -9.35 18.04
CA THR A 573 -16.92 -10.60 17.26
C THR A 573 -15.54 -11.17 17.53
N ALA A 574 -15.43 -11.89 18.65
CA ALA A 574 -14.35 -12.86 18.92
C ALA A 574 -14.83 -14.27 18.55
#